data_AF-A0A842VS70-F1
#
_entry.id   AF-A0A842VS70-F1
#
_cell.length_a   1.000
_cell.length_b   1.000
_cell.length_c   1.000
_cell.angle_alpha   90.00
_cell.angle_beta   90.00
_cell.angle_gamma   90.00
#
_symmetry.space_group_name_H-M   'P 1'
#
loop_
_entity.id
_entity.type
_entity.pdbx_description
1 polymer ?
#
loop_
_entity_poly.entity_id
_entity_poly.type
_entity_poly.pdbx_seq_one_letter_code
_entity_poly.pdbx_strand_id
1 'polypeptide(L)'
;MNIIEMIITILIFNAFISFIGGLLFFIACLKQHENFPYLFIYVFFFLATIIYIFQFLNDIYVFFAILFYDFAAISVFISALIDYKKIHQKSKKSNYLVQNTLIAIILIDIIIIPMQIFMIILLLISALILLRIYLTNKEINRLLIFICVIIASAGSIIQTFIPLEGLDALFLDSFITTVWITIFLVNGIIVFLEIEIKKNLQMKNNLKDLYSHNVGNTLQSIYLTFDLVKNKINLEVEFIELFNLLEKKINEASEFVREIRKL
;
A
#
# COMPACT_ATOMS: atom_id res chain seq x y z
N MET A 1 -15.53 20.90 -29.91
CA MET A 1 -15.27 20.91 -28.46
C MET A 1 -14.24 22.00 -28.22
N ASN A 2 -14.60 23.00 -27.41
CA ASN A 2 -13.70 24.10 -27.06
C ASN A 2 -12.54 23.54 -26.19
N ILE A 3 -11.34 24.11 -26.28
CA ILE A 3 -10.18 23.66 -25.48
C ILE A 3 -10.51 23.71 -23.98
N ILE A 4 -11.28 24.71 -23.56
CA ILE A 4 -11.76 24.83 -22.17
C ILE A 4 -12.66 23.65 -21.78
N GLU A 5 -13.60 23.25 -22.65
CA GLU A 5 -14.47 22.08 -22.41
C GLU A 5 -13.65 20.79 -22.29
N MET A 6 -12.59 20.67 -23.09
CA MET A 6 -11.65 19.56 -23.02
C MET A 6 -10.91 19.50 -21.68
N ILE A 7 -10.38 20.64 -21.22
CA ILE A 7 -9.71 20.73 -19.92
C ILE A 7 -10.68 20.37 -18.79
N ILE A 8 -11.90 20.93 -18.78
CA ILE A 8 -12.93 20.60 -17.79
C ILE A 8 -13.23 19.09 -17.79
N THR A 9 -13.37 18.48 -18.98
CA THR A 9 -13.62 17.04 -19.11
C THR A 9 -12.47 16.22 -18.50
N ILE A 10 -11.22 16.61 -18.75
CA ILE A 10 -10.04 15.97 -18.17
C ILE A 10 -10.03 16.10 -16.64
N LEU A 11 -10.36 17.28 -16.10
CA LEU A 11 -10.41 17.51 -14.66
C LEU A 11 -11.50 16.68 -13.97
N ILE A 12 -12.69 16.57 -14.57
CA ILE A 12 -13.77 15.70 -14.09
C ILE A 12 -13.34 14.24 -14.10
N PHE A 13 -12.70 13.80 -15.19
CA PHE A 13 -12.18 12.44 -15.30
C PHE A 13 -11.11 12.15 -14.24
N ASN A 14 -10.22 13.10 -13.99
CA ASN A 14 -9.20 13.04 -12.94
C ASN A 14 -9.81 12.93 -11.54
N ALA A 15 -10.85 13.71 -11.24
CA ALA A 15 -11.57 13.60 -9.97
C ALA A 15 -12.22 12.21 -9.81
N PHE A 16 -12.80 11.66 -10.88
CA PHE A 16 -13.39 10.32 -10.87
C PHE A 16 -12.33 9.22 -10.63
N ILE A 17 -11.18 9.29 -11.31
CA ILE A 17 -10.08 8.34 -11.05
C ILE A 17 -9.58 8.47 -9.61
N SER A 18 -9.36 9.69 -9.14
CA SER A 18 -8.92 9.97 -7.77
C SER A 18 -9.90 9.39 -6.74
N PHE A 19 -11.21 9.50 -6.99
CA PHE A 19 -12.25 8.88 -6.17
C PHE A 19 -12.12 7.36 -6.11
N ILE A 20 -12.01 6.70 -7.27
CA ILE A 20 -11.86 5.23 -7.33
C ILE A 20 -10.58 4.79 -6.63
N GLY A 21 -9.47 5.46 -6.91
CA GLY A 21 -8.17 5.18 -6.27
C GLY A 21 -8.23 5.33 -4.76
N GLY A 22 -8.85 6.42 -4.28
CA GLY A 22 -9.06 6.66 -2.85
C GLY A 22 -9.94 5.59 -2.19
N LEU A 23 -11.00 5.15 -2.86
CA LEU A 23 -11.91 4.10 -2.36
C LEU A 23 -11.19 2.75 -2.26
N LEU A 24 -10.45 2.34 -3.31
CA LEU A 24 -9.65 1.11 -3.29
C LEU A 24 -8.59 1.15 -2.18
N PHE A 25 -7.89 2.28 -2.05
CA PHE A 25 -6.88 2.46 -1.00
C PHE A 25 -7.50 2.47 0.41
N PHE A 26 -8.68 3.05 0.57
CA PHE A 26 -9.43 3.03 1.83
C PHE A 26 -9.78 1.59 2.24
N ILE A 27 -10.33 0.79 1.32
CA ILE A 27 -10.62 -0.62 1.57
C ILE A 27 -9.34 -1.39 1.94
N ALA A 28 -8.24 -1.11 1.25
CA ALA A 28 -6.95 -1.72 1.56
C ALA A 28 -6.44 -1.32 2.96
N CYS A 29 -6.60 -0.06 3.36
CA CYS A 29 -6.23 0.43 4.69
C CYS A 29 -7.07 -0.19 5.82
N LEU A 30 -8.35 -0.47 5.58
CA LEU A 30 -9.20 -1.19 6.55
C LEU A 30 -8.68 -2.60 6.83
N LYS A 31 -8.03 -3.24 5.85
CA LYS A 31 -7.41 -4.56 6.00
C LYS A 31 -5.97 -4.50 6.51
N GLN A 32 -5.22 -3.44 6.21
CA GLN A 32 -3.82 -3.28 6.58
C GLN A 32 -3.55 -1.89 7.20
N HIS A 33 -3.65 -1.79 8.52
CA HIS A 33 -3.51 -0.55 9.29
C HIS A 33 -2.16 0.16 9.10
N GLU A 34 -1.12 -0.54 8.63
CA GLU A 34 0.21 0.04 8.43
C GLU A 34 0.23 1.17 7.38
N ASN A 35 -0.69 1.13 6.41
CA ASN A 35 -0.80 2.10 5.32
C ASN A 35 -1.74 3.27 5.62
N PHE A 36 -2.36 3.31 6.81
CA PHE A 36 -3.33 4.33 7.19
C PHE A 36 -2.83 5.79 7.04
N PRO A 37 -1.55 6.13 7.34
CA PRO A 37 -1.05 7.50 7.13
C PRO A 37 -1.19 7.99 5.69
N TYR A 38 -1.05 7.09 4.71
CA TYR A 38 -1.15 7.41 3.30
C TYR A 38 -2.58 7.72 2.85
N LEU A 39 -3.59 7.31 3.61
CA LEU A 39 -5.00 7.59 3.30
C LEU A 39 -5.28 9.10 3.28
N PHE A 40 -4.65 9.86 4.18
CA PHE A 40 -4.81 11.32 4.22
C PHE A 40 -4.35 12.00 2.93
N ILE A 41 -3.34 11.43 2.27
CA ILE A 41 -2.87 11.91 0.97
C ILE A 41 -4.00 11.79 -0.05
N TYR A 42 -4.65 10.62 -0.15
CA TYR A 42 -5.78 10.42 -1.06
C TYR A 42 -6.96 11.35 -0.75
N VAL A 43 -7.28 11.56 0.53
CA VAL A 43 -8.40 12.42 0.94
C VAL A 43 -8.15 13.88 0.55
N PHE A 44 -7.02 14.46 0.97
CA PHE A 44 -6.70 15.85 0.66
C PHE A 44 -6.53 16.06 -0.83
N PHE A 45 -5.91 15.10 -1.51
CA PHE A 45 -5.72 15.15 -2.94
C PHE A 45 -7.05 15.11 -3.71
N PHE A 46 -7.97 14.21 -3.35
CA PHE A 46 -9.30 14.16 -3.95
C PHE A 46 -10.08 15.47 -3.76
N LEU A 47 -10.04 16.04 -2.55
CA LEU A 47 -10.67 17.33 -2.26
C LEU A 47 -10.05 18.45 -3.11
N ALA A 48 -8.72 18.49 -3.23
CA ALA A 48 -8.04 19.45 -4.08
C ALA A 48 -8.49 19.33 -5.54
N THR A 49 -8.55 18.11 -6.10
CA THR A 49 -8.98 17.88 -7.48
C THR A 49 -10.43 18.33 -7.71
N ILE A 50 -11.35 18.07 -6.78
CA ILE A 50 -12.74 18.54 -6.89
C ILE A 50 -12.81 20.06 -6.89
N ILE A 51 -12.12 20.71 -5.94
CA ILE A 51 -12.15 22.17 -5.82
C ILE A 51 -11.55 22.81 -7.07
N TYR A 52 -10.49 22.21 -7.63
CA TYR A 52 -9.80 22.70 -8.81
C TYR A 52 -10.65 22.67 -10.10
N ILE A 53 -11.70 21.84 -10.17
CA ILE A 53 -12.66 21.88 -11.29
C ILE A 53 -13.31 23.28 -11.40
N PHE A 54 -13.50 23.97 -10.28
CA PHE A 54 -14.14 25.28 -10.21
C PHE A 54 -13.18 26.45 -10.47
N GLN A 55 -11.93 26.18 -10.91
CA GLN A 55 -10.94 27.23 -11.19
C GLN A 55 -11.43 28.29 -12.19
N PHE A 56 -12.29 27.91 -13.14
CA PHE A 56 -12.82 28.84 -14.15
C PHE A 56 -13.93 29.76 -13.62
N LEU A 57 -14.45 29.51 -12.42
CA LEU A 57 -15.48 30.34 -11.81
C LEU A 57 -14.89 31.50 -11.01
N ASN A 58 -13.84 31.23 -10.24
CA ASN A 58 -13.22 32.20 -9.33
C ASN A 58 -11.83 31.72 -8.87
N ASP A 59 -10.85 32.64 -8.84
CA ASP A 59 -9.49 32.38 -8.38
C ASP A 59 -9.41 31.91 -6.92
N ILE A 60 -10.42 32.21 -6.10
CA ILE A 60 -10.50 31.71 -4.72
C ILE A 60 -10.53 30.17 -4.66
N TYR A 61 -11.11 29.50 -5.66
CA TYR A 61 -11.11 28.04 -5.73
C TYR A 61 -9.72 27.50 -6.04
N VAL A 62 -8.94 28.19 -6.87
CA VAL A 62 -7.53 27.83 -7.13
C VAL A 62 -6.73 27.91 -5.85
N PHE A 63 -6.90 28.98 -5.07
CA PHE A 63 -6.26 29.13 -3.77
C PHE A 63 -6.58 27.97 -2.82
N PHE A 64 -7.86 27.62 -2.66
CA PHE A 64 -8.25 26.49 -1.81
C PHE A 64 -7.73 25.15 -2.33
N ALA A 65 -7.75 24.91 -3.63
CA ALA A 65 -7.21 23.70 -4.22
C ALA A 65 -5.71 23.53 -3.92
N ILE A 66 -4.92 24.61 -4.08
CA ILE A 66 -3.48 24.62 -3.75
C ILE A 66 -3.26 24.32 -2.27
N LEU A 67 -4.07 24.90 -1.38
CA LEU A 67 -4.00 24.65 0.06
C LEU A 67 -4.25 23.17 0.40
N PHE A 68 -5.20 22.51 -0.28
CA PHE A 68 -5.43 21.07 -0.12
C PHE A 68 -4.30 20.22 -0.72
N TYR A 69 -3.69 20.64 -1.84
CA TYR A 69 -2.48 19.99 -2.37
C TYR A 69 -1.30 20.09 -1.39
N ASP A 70 -1.14 21.22 -0.70
CA ASP A 70 -0.12 21.38 0.34
C ASP A 70 -0.36 20.44 1.52
N PHE A 71 -1.61 20.28 1.96
CA PHE A 71 -1.94 19.28 2.99
C PHE A 71 -1.67 17.85 2.53
N ALA A 72 -1.88 17.55 1.24
CA ALA A 72 -1.51 16.25 0.67
C ALA A 72 0.01 16.06 0.71
N ALA A 73 0.81 17.08 0.34
CA ALA A 73 2.27 17.03 0.40
C ALA A 73 2.78 16.85 1.84
N ILE A 74 2.25 17.60 2.80
CA ILE A 74 2.54 17.45 4.23
C ILE A 74 2.22 16.02 4.69
N SER A 75 1.10 15.46 4.25
CA SER A 75 0.69 14.08 4.56
C SER A 75 1.66 13.04 3.97
N VAL A 76 2.18 13.27 2.75
CA VAL A 76 3.23 12.44 2.13
C VAL A 76 4.47 12.46 3.02
N PHE A 77 4.93 13.63 3.43
CA PHE A 77 6.12 13.79 4.25
C PHE A 77 5.98 13.10 5.62
N ILE A 78 4.85 13.34 6.31
CA ILE A 78 4.56 12.68 7.59
C ILE A 78 4.53 11.16 7.42
N SER A 79 3.89 10.66 6.36
CA SER A 79 3.81 9.21 6.09
C SER A 79 5.21 8.61 5.82
N ALA A 80 6.03 9.29 5.02
CA ALA A 80 7.40 8.89 4.76
C ALA A 80 8.26 8.88 6.04
N LEU A 81 8.10 9.87 6.93
CA LEU A 81 8.78 9.91 8.22
C LEU A 81 8.36 8.77 9.15
N ILE A 82 7.06 8.48 9.22
CA ILE A 82 6.53 7.36 10.03
C ILE A 82 7.19 6.06 9.59
N ASP A 83 7.25 5.79 8.28
CA ASP A 83 7.84 4.56 7.77
C ASP A 83 9.36 4.53 7.90
N TYR A 84 10.03 5.67 7.70
CA TYR A 84 11.46 5.79 7.96
C TYR A 84 11.80 5.45 9.42
N LYS A 85 10.99 5.95 10.36
CA LYS A 85 11.11 5.66 11.79
C LYS A 85 10.89 4.19 12.09
N LYS A 86 9.88 3.54 11.48
CA LYS A 86 9.62 2.09 11.64
C LYS A 86 10.83 1.24 11.22
N ILE A 87 11.50 1.59 10.11
CA ILE A 87 12.65 0.84 9.60
C ILE A 87 13.89 1.01 10.49
N HIS A 88 14.12 2.22 11.02
CA HIS A 88 15.34 2.52 11.80
C HIS A 88 15.18 2.31 13.32
N GLN A 89 13.96 2.10 13.83
CA GLN A 89 13.71 1.82 15.26
C GLN A 89 13.58 0.33 15.61
N LYS A 90 14.40 -0.55 15.02
CA LYS A 90 14.64 -1.86 15.64
C LYS A 90 15.59 -1.69 16.83
N SER A 91 15.01 -1.78 18.04
CA SER A 91 15.66 -1.88 19.36
C SER A 91 16.26 -0.58 19.97
N LYS A 92 15.41 0.12 20.75
CA LYS A 92 15.62 0.45 22.17
C LYS A 92 14.33 1.11 22.68
N LYS A 93 13.71 0.54 23.73
CA LYS A 93 12.68 1.21 24.52
C LYS A 93 13.27 2.52 25.02
N SER A 94 12.95 3.63 24.35
CA SER A 94 13.18 4.96 24.89
C SER A 94 11.91 5.76 24.68
N ASN A 95 11.31 6.14 25.81
CA ASN A 95 10.28 7.15 25.87
C ASN A 95 10.86 8.43 25.30
N TYR A 96 10.42 8.82 24.11
CA TYR A 96 10.61 10.16 23.61
C TYR A 96 9.24 10.83 23.55
N LEU A 97 9.07 11.78 24.49
CA LEU A 97 8.11 12.88 24.39
C LEU A 97 8.22 13.47 22.98
N VAL A 98 7.13 13.37 22.23
CA VAL A 98 6.95 14.10 20.98
C VAL A 98 6.72 15.55 21.37
N GLN A 99 7.79 16.33 21.36
CA GLN A 99 7.79 17.73 21.69
C GLN A 99 7.33 18.54 20.48
N ASN A 100 6.33 19.40 20.73
CA ASN A 100 5.71 20.38 19.86
C ASN A 100 6.64 21.01 18.81
N THR A 101 6.22 20.92 17.54
CA THR A 101 6.48 21.95 16.53
C THR A 101 5.29 22.06 15.57
N LEU A 102 4.19 22.61 16.08
CA LEU A 102 3.17 23.27 15.25
C LEU A 102 3.43 24.76 15.35
N ILE A 103 4.01 25.35 14.31
CA ILE A 103 4.04 26.81 14.14
C ILE A 103 3.24 27.15 12.90
N ALA A 104 2.30 28.06 13.12
CA ALA A 104 1.23 28.44 12.22
C ALA A 104 1.68 29.38 11.09
N ILE A 105 0.81 29.40 10.09
CA ILE A 105 0.86 30.00 8.75
C ILE A 105 0.28 31.42 8.77
N ILE A 106 0.85 32.38 8.01
CA ILE A 106 0.22 33.68 7.69
C ILE A 106 0.61 34.24 6.28
N LEU A 107 -0.41 34.80 5.58
CA LEU A 107 -0.47 35.96 4.62
C LEU A 107 -0.56 35.85 3.07
N ILE A 108 -1.75 35.46 2.58
CA ILE A 108 -2.26 35.28 1.19
C ILE A 108 -2.36 36.68 0.56
N ASP A 109 -1.50 37.14 -0.34
CA ASP A 109 -1.38 36.80 -1.78
C ASP A 109 0.05 37.02 -2.34
N ILE A 110 1.04 37.11 -1.44
CA ILE A 110 2.47 36.86 -1.74
C ILE A 110 2.84 35.41 -1.37
N ILE A 111 1.90 34.60 -0.85
CA ILE A 111 2.20 33.22 -0.41
C ILE A 111 2.30 32.22 -1.55
N ILE A 112 1.54 32.33 -2.64
CA ILE A 112 1.38 31.18 -3.56
C ILE A 112 2.76 30.65 -4.04
N ILE A 113 3.67 31.56 -4.40
CA ILE A 113 5.03 31.19 -4.81
C ILE A 113 5.83 30.59 -3.63
N PRO A 114 5.96 31.23 -2.44
CA PRO A 114 6.52 30.60 -1.25
C PRO A 114 5.90 29.26 -0.84
N MET A 115 4.58 29.08 -0.96
CA MET A 115 3.85 27.82 -0.68
C MET A 115 4.27 26.74 -1.66
N GLN A 116 4.31 27.05 -2.96
CA GLN A 116 4.77 26.13 -3.99
C GLN A 116 6.25 25.75 -3.79
N ILE A 117 7.12 26.71 -3.48
CA ILE A 117 8.54 26.44 -3.17
C ILE A 117 8.65 25.54 -1.92
N PHE A 118 7.88 25.83 -0.87
CA PHE A 118 7.84 25.02 0.34
C PHE A 118 7.37 23.59 0.04
N MET A 119 6.30 23.43 -0.74
CA MET A 119 5.79 22.14 -1.19
C MET A 119 6.85 21.38 -1.99
N ILE A 120 7.55 22.03 -2.93
CA ILE A 120 8.63 21.42 -3.71
C ILE A 120 9.74 20.89 -2.80
N ILE A 121 10.22 21.69 -1.85
CA ILE A 121 11.27 21.27 -0.90
C ILE A 121 10.79 20.06 -0.09
N LEU A 122 9.56 20.11 0.41
CA LEU A 122 8.98 19.06 1.24
C LEU A 122 8.78 17.75 0.46
N LEU A 123 8.34 17.84 -0.80
CA LEU A 123 8.23 16.69 -1.70
C LEU A 123 9.61 16.13 -2.07
N LEU A 124 10.62 16.95 -2.34
CA LEU A 124 11.98 16.49 -2.61
C LEU A 124 12.59 15.74 -1.42
N ILE A 125 12.42 16.26 -0.19
CA ILE A 125 12.85 15.56 1.02
C ILE A 125 12.10 14.23 1.16
N SER A 126 10.78 14.23 0.93
CA SER A 126 9.95 13.02 0.96
C SER A 126 10.43 11.99 -0.06
N ALA A 127 10.80 12.43 -1.27
CA ALA A 127 11.32 11.55 -2.33
C ALA A 127 12.63 10.88 -1.90
N LEU A 128 13.56 11.63 -1.31
CA LEU A 128 14.82 11.06 -0.80
C LEU A 128 14.57 10.01 0.31
N ILE A 129 13.65 10.29 1.22
CA ILE A 129 13.26 9.36 2.28
C ILE A 129 12.62 8.10 1.68
N LEU A 130 11.66 8.25 0.77
CA LEU A 130 10.96 7.13 0.12
C LEU A 130 11.89 6.28 -0.73
N LEU A 131 12.84 6.90 -1.45
CA LEU A 131 13.87 6.19 -2.20
C LEU A 131 14.70 5.30 -1.27
N ARG A 132 15.15 5.84 -0.14
CA ARG A 132 15.90 5.06 0.85
C ARG A 132 15.08 3.91 1.45
N ILE A 133 13.81 4.17 1.77
CA ILE A 133 12.87 3.14 2.24
C ILE A 133 12.75 2.02 1.20
N TYR A 134 12.54 2.40 -0.07
CA TYR A 134 12.43 1.45 -1.17
C TYR A 134 13.70 0.62 -1.36
N LEU A 135 14.88 1.24 -1.36
CA LEU A 135 16.15 0.51 -1.47
C LEU A 135 16.38 -0.48 -0.32
N THR A 136 15.76 -0.24 0.85
CA THR A 136 15.88 -1.11 2.03
C THR A 136 14.86 -2.26 2.01
N ASN A 137 13.58 -1.97 1.80
CA ASN A 137 12.50 -2.96 1.92
C ASN A 137 12.06 -3.57 0.58
N LYS A 138 12.38 -2.92 -0.55
CA LYS A 138 11.96 -3.30 -1.91
C LYS A 138 10.44 -3.43 -2.09
N GLU A 139 9.66 -2.67 -1.32
CA GLU A 139 8.20 -2.64 -1.42
C GLU A 139 7.75 -1.81 -2.63
N ILE A 140 6.93 -2.40 -3.51
CA ILE A 140 6.50 -1.77 -4.78
C ILE A 140 5.65 -0.53 -4.52
N ASN A 141 4.78 -0.56 -3.51
CA ASN A 141 3.98 0.61 -3.11
C ASN A 141 4.87 1.85 -2.83
N ARG A 142 5.99 1.67 -2.12
CA ARG A 142 6.92 2.76 -1.80
C ARG A 142 7.63 3.31 -3.03
N LEU A 143 7.91 2.46 -4.02
CA LEU A 143 8.44 2.89 -5.32
C LEU A 143 7.43 3.74 -6.09
N LEU A 144 6.16 3.31 -6.13
CA LEU A 144 5.12 4.03 -6.86
C LEU A 144 4.86 5.41 -6.27
N ILE A 145 4.79 5.49 -4.93
CA ILE A 145 4.66 6.77 -4.24
C ILE A 145 5.90 7.63 -4.49
N PHE A 146 7.11 7.07 -4.46
CA PHE A 146 8.33 7.80 -4.82
C PHE A 146 8.27 8.40 -6.23
N ILE A 147 7.93 7.59 -7.25
CA ILE A 147 7.80 8.07 -8.64
C ILE A 147 6.75 9.17 -8.72
N CYS A 148 5.63 8.99 -8.02
CA CYS A 148 4.56 9.96 -7.99
C CYS A 148 5.00 11.31 -7.39
N VAL A 149 5.76 11.28 -6.29
CA VAL A 149 6.31 12.48 -5.63
C VAL A 149 7.31 13.20 -6.54
N ILE A 150 8.14 12.46 -7.29
CA ILE A 150 9.06 13.04 -8.26
C ILE A 150 8.31 13.75 -9.39
N ILE A 151 7.27 13.12 -9.95
CA ILE A 151 6.46 13.72 -11.01
C ILE A 151 5.73 14.96 -10.51
N ALA A 152 5.12 14.90 -9.31
CA ALA A 152 4.46 16.05 -8.69
C ALA A 152 5.43 17.20 -8.41
N SER A 153 6.66 16.88 -7.96
CA SER A 153 7.72 17.88 -7.76
C SER A 153 8.13 18.54 -9.08
N ALA A 154 8.33 17.74 -10.14
CA ALA A 154 8.67 18.25 -11.46
C ALA A 154 7.57 19.14 -12.04
N GLY A 155 6.30 18.74 -11.90
CA GLY A 155 5.16 19.56 -12.30
C GLY A 155 5.09 20.89 -11.57
N SER A 156 5.30 20.85 -10.25
CA SER A 156 5.32 22.07 -9.43
C SER A 156 6.47 23.00 -9.81
N ILE A 157 7.67 22.47 -10.10
CA ILE A 157 8.82 23.25 -10.58
C ILE A 157 8.49 23.91 -11.93
N ILE A 158 7.91 23.15 -12.87
CA ILE A 158 7.52 23.67 -14.18
C ILE A 158 6.54 24.84 -14.03
N GLN A 159 5.50 24.68 -13.19
CA GLN A 159 4.52 25.75 -12.95
C GLN A 159 5.09 26.98 -12.27
N THR A 160 6.05 26.78 -11.35
CA THR A 160 6.60 27.89 -10.55
C THR A 160 7.63 28.71 -11.34
N PHE A 161 8.46 28.05 -12.16
CA PHE A 161 9.65 28.67 -12.75
C PHE A 161 9.60 28.84 -14.26
N ILE A 162 8.70 28.15 -14.96
CA ILE A 162 8.55 28.31 -16.40
C ILE A 162 7.29 29.16 -16.63
N PRO A 163 7.43 30.40 -17.15
CA PRO A 163 6.30 31.26 -17.46
C PRO A 163 5.58 30.73 -18.70
N LEU A 164 4.87 29.62 -18.53
CA LEU A 164 3.90 29.15 -19.50
C LEU A 164 2.63 29.98 -19.26
N GLU A 165 2.26 30.79 -20.24
CA GLU A 165 1.03 31.59 -20.18
C GLU A 165 -0.06 30.95 -21.05
N GLY A 166 -1.32 31.13 -20.64
CA GLY A 166 -2.49 30.76 -21.43
C GLY A 166 -2.82 29.27 -21.43
N LEU A 167 -3.35 28.78 -22.56
CA LEU A 167 -3.96 27.45 -22.69
C LEU A 167 -2.93 26.30 -22.62
N ASP A 168 -1.70 26.52 -23.08
CA ASP A 168 -0.66 25.49 -23.09
C ASP A 168 -0.21 25.12 -21.67
N ALA A 169 -0.16 26.12 -20.78
CA ALA A 169 0.14 25.92 -19.36
C ALA A 169 -0.92 25.04 -18.67
N LEU A 170 -2.20 25.36 -18.89
CA LEU A 170 -3.33 24.62 -18.33
C LEU A 170 -3.40 23.19 -18.87
N PHE A 171 -3.08 22.99 -20.15
CA PHE A 171 -3.03 21.68 -20.76
C PHE A 171 -1.90 20.82 -20.17
N LEU A 172 -0.70 21.39 -20.04
CA LEU A 172 0.44 20.69 -19.45
C LEU A 172 0.19 20.33 -17.98
N ASP A 173 -0.37 21.24 -17.19
CA ASP A 173 -0.78 20.98 -15.81
C ASP A 173 -1.79 19.83 -15.72
N SER A 174 -2.84 19.89 -16.55
CA SER A 174 -3.86 18.84 -16.60
C SER A 174 -3.27 17.48 -17.01
N PHE A 175 -2.33 17.48 -17.94
CA PHE A 175 -1.63 16.26 -18.38
C PHE A 175 -0.77 15.67 -17.27
N ILE A 176 0.10 16.48 -16.65
CA ILE A 176 0.93 16.05 -15.52
C ILE A 176 0.02 15.50 -14.42
N THR A 177 -1.05 16.23 -14.10
CA THR A 177 -2.07 15.83 -13.13
C THR A 177 -2.66 14.46 -13.41
N THR A 178 -3.04 14.21 -14.65
CA THR A 178 -3.57 12.91 -15.07
C THR A 178 -2.55 11.77 -14.87
N VAL A 179 -1.27 12.00 -15.19
CA VAL A 179 -0.22 10.99 -15.06
C VAL A 179 -0.04 10.56 -13.61
N TRP A 180 0.09 11.50 -12.68
CA TRP A 180 0.35 11.15 -11.29
C TRP A 180 -0.89 10.60 -10.57
N ILE A 181 -2.10 11.06 -10.93
CA ILE A 181 -3.37 10.44 -10.50
C ILE A 181 -3.46 8.97 -10.89
N THR A 182 -3.06 8.66 -12.13
CA THR A 182 -3.07 7.29 -12.63
C THR A 182 -2.11 6.40 -11.85
N ILE A 183 -0.93 6.92 -11.49
CA ILE A 183 0.02 6.21 -10.63
C ILE A 183 -0.58 5.99 -9.23
N PHE A 184 -1.27 6.98 -8.66
CA PHE A 184 -1.98 6.84 -7.38
C PHE A 184 -3.08 5.77 -7.42
N LEU A 185 -3.84 5.68 -8.51
CA LEU A 185 -4.82 4.60 -8.74
C LEU A 185 -4.14 3.24 -8.79
N VAL A 186 -3.11 3.11 -9.63
CA VAL A 186 -2.33 1.86 -9.78
C VAL A 186 -1.73 1.42 -8.45
N ASN A 187 -1.26 2.38 -7.64
CA ASN A 187 -0.78 2.09 -6.29
C ASN A 187 -1.88 1.51 -5.40
N GLY A 188 -3.10 2.06 -5.44
CA GLY A 188 -4.25 1.52 -4.72
C GLY A 188 -4.57 0.08 -5.11
N ILE A 189 -4.52 -0.23 -6.41
CA ILE A 189 -4.72 -1.60 -6.92
C ILE A 189 -3.60 -2.53 -6.43
N ILE A 190 -2.34 -2.10 -6.51
CA ILE A 190 -1.20 -2.94 -6.12
C ILE A 190 -1.23 -3.26 -4.63
N VAL A 191 -1.51 -2.26 -3.77
CA VAL A 191 -1.64 -2.51 -2.33
C VAL A 191 -2.77 -3.49 -2.05
N PHE A 192 -3.91 -3.37 -2.74
CA PHE A 192 -5.01 -4.31 -2.61
C PHE A 192 -4.60 -5.74 -3.03
N LEU A 193 -3.87 -5.89 -4.14
CA LEU A 193 -3.39 -7.19 -4.62
C LEU A 193 -2.34 -7.80 -3.70
N GLU A 194 -1.41 -7.00 -3.15
CA GLU A 194 -0.40 -7.46 -2.20
C GLU A 194 -1.04 -8.07 -0.94
N ILE A 195 -2.16 -7.50 -0.47
CA ILE A 195 -2.92 -8.04 0.66
C ILE A 195 -3.48 -9.43 0.33
N GLU A 196 -4.11 -9.58 -0.84
CA GLU A 196 -4.74 -10.84 -1.23
C GLU A 196 -3.70 -11.94 -1.48
N ILE A 197 -2.56 -11.59 -2.09
CA ILE A 197 -1.44 -12.51 -2.29
C ILE A 197 -0.85 -12.96 -0.95
N LYS A 198 -0.61 -12.04 -0.01
CA LYS A 198 -0.09 -12.37 1.32
C LYS A 198 -1.03 -13.31 2.09
N LYS A 199 -2.33 -13.05 2.04
CA LYS A 199 -3.36 -13.91 2.66
C LYS A 199 -3.34 -15.32 2.08
N ASN A 200 -3.28 -15.45 0.75
CA ASN A 200 -3.23 -16.75 0.09
C ASN A 200 -1.94 -17.52 0.38
N LEU A 201 -0.79 -16.82 0.45
CA LEU A 201 0.48 -17.42 0.84
C LEU A 201 0.45 -17.91 2.30
N GLN A 202 -0.13 -17.14 3.21
CA GLN A 202 -0.26 -17.54 4.61
C GLN A 202 -1.18 -18.75 4.76
N MET A 203 -2.30 -18.77 4.04
CA MET A 203 -3.21 -19.93 4.02
C MET A 203 -2.50 -21.18 3.48
N LYS A 204 -1.71 -21.04 2.40
CA LYS A 204 -0.91 -22.14 1.86
C LYS A 204 0.13 -22.65 2.85
N ASN A 205 0.81 -21.77 3.58
CA ASN A 205 1.78 -22.16 4.60
C ASN A 205 1.11 -22.87 5.78
N ASN A 206 -0.03 -22.36 6.25
CA ASN A 206 -0.79 -23.01 7.32
C ASN A 206 -1.28 -24.42 6.91
N LEU A 207 -1.73 -24.59 5.66
CA LEU A 207 -2.09 -25.90 5.13
C LEU A 207 -0.88 -26.82 5.07
N LYS A 208 0.26 -26.33 4.57
CA LYS A 208 1.51 -27.09 4.54
C LYS A 208 1.93 -27.56 5.94
N ASP A 209 1.86 -26.67 6.94
CA ASP A 209 2.22 -27.00 8.32
C ASP A 209 1.26 -28.03 8.94
N LEU A 210 -0.05 -27.86 8.71
CA LEU A 210 -1.08 -28.79 9.18
C LEU A 210 -0.92 -30.18 8.56
N TYR A 211 -0.69 -30.27 7.24
CA TYR A 211 -0.43 -31.54 6.58
C TYR A 211 0.89 -32.17 7.03
N SER A 212 1.96 -31.38 7.18
CA SER A 212 3.25 -31.85 7.68
C SER A 212 3.12 -32.46 9.09
N HIS A 213 2.39 -31.78 9.97
CA HIS A 213 2.11 -32.27 11.32
C HIS A 213 1.28 -33.57 11.31
N ASN A 214 0.20 -33.62 10.51
CA ASN A 214 -0.68 -34.79 10.46
C ASN A 214 0.01 -36.02 9.83
N VAL A 215 0.79 -35.83 8.77
CA VAL A 215 1.62 -36.89 8.17
C VAL A 215 2.67 -37.36 9.17
N GLY A 216 3.33 -36.46 9.89
CA GLY A 216 4.28 -36.80 10.96
C GLY A 216 3.66 -37.67 12.05
N ASN A 217 2.49 -37.27 12.57
CA ASN A 217 1.76 -38.03 13.59
C ASN A 217 1.31 -39.41 13.07
N THR A 218 0.85 -39.47 11.83
CA THR A 218 0.41 -40.73 11.22
C THR A 218 1.58 -41.68 11.01
N LEU A 219 2.71 -41.19 10.51
CA LEU A 219 3.95 -41.97 10.36
C LEU A 219 4.48 -42.46 11.71
N GLN A 220 4.45 -41.62 12.74
CA GLN A 220 4.83 -42.03 14.09
C GLN A 220 3.91 -43.11 14.64
N SER A 221 2.59 -42.98 14.42
CA SER A 221 1.62 -44.01 14.80
C SER A 221 1.84 -45.32 14.06
N ILE A 222 2.14 -45.28 12.75
CA ILE A 222 2.49 -46.47 11.95
C ILE A 222 3.76 -47.12 12.51
N TYR A 223 4.80 -46.34 12.78
CA TYR A 223 6.06 -46.83 13.33
C TYR A 223 5.88 -47.53 14.68
N LEU A 224 5.17 -46.90 15.62
CA LEU A 224 4.87 -47.48 16.92
C LEU A 224 4.03 -48.75 16.81
N THR A 225 3.01 -48.75 15.94
CA THR A 225 2.16 -49.93 15.73
C THR A 225 2.97 -51.07 15.12
N PHE A 226 3.84 -50.78 14.15
CA PHE A 226 4.73 -51.77 13.53
C PHE A 226 5.74 -52.36 14.53
N ASP A 227 6.32 -51.52 15.40
CA ASP A 227 7.23 -51.99 16.45
C ASP A 227 6.52 -52.89 17.47
N LEU A 228 5.28 -52.56 17.85
CA LEU A 228 4.44 -53.41 18.70
C LEU A 228 4.11 -54.75 18.04
N VAL A 229 3.77 -54.75 16.74
CA VAL A 229 3.53 -55.97 15.95
C VAL A 229 4.77 -56.87 15.96
N LYS A 230 5.95 -56.29 15.73
CA LYS A 230 7.23 -57.01 15.72
C LYS A 230 7.53 -57.67 17.07
N ASN A 231 7.14 -57.04 18.17
CA ASN A 231 7.43 -57.51 19.53
C ASN A 231 6.37 -58.48 20.11
N LYS A 232 5.17 -58.58 19.52
CA LYS A 232 4.03 -59.37 20.05
C LYS A 232 3.63 -60.59 19.19
N ILE A 233 4.56 -61.19 18.45
CA ILE A 233 4.32 -62.28 17.47
C ILE A 233 3.62 -63.53 18.07
N ASN A 234 3.61 -63.73 19.38
CA ASN A 234 3.12 -64.96 20.02
C ASN A 234 1.66 -64.91 20.54
N LEU A 235 0.92 -63.81 20.36
CA LEU A 235 -0.48 -63.68 20.80
C LEU A 235 -1.38 -63.36 19.58
N GLU A 236 -2.01 -64.39 18.99
CA GLU A 236 -2.78 -64.28 17.75
C GLU A 236 -3.85 -63.17 17.76
N VAL A 237 -4.58 -63.01 18.88
CA VAL A 237 -5.67 -62.02 18.98
C VAL A 237 -5.14 -60.57 18.99
N GLU A 238 -4.06 -60.30 19.74
CA GLU A 238 -3.45 -58.97 19.80
C GLU A 238 -2.76 -58.60 18.49
N PHE A 239 -2.23 -59.60 17.78
CA PHE A 239 -1.60 -59.41 16.47
C PHE A 239 -2.60 -58.91 15.43
N ILE A 240 -3.80 -59.51 15.37
CA ILE A 240 -4.86 -59.11 14.42
C ILE A 240 -5.34 -57.68 14.70
N GLU A 241 -5.51 -57.30 15.97
CA GLU A 241 -5.90 -55.93 16.34
C GLU A 241 -4.85 -54.89 15.94
N LEU A 242 -3.57 -55.17 16.18
CA LEU A 242 -2.47 -54.29 15.80
C LEU A 242 -2.31 -54.19 14.27
N PHE A 243 -2.52 -55.30 13.55
CA PHE A 243 -2.50 -55.30 12.08
C PHE A 243 -3.63 -54.46 11.49
N ASN A 244 -4.85 -54.59 12.02
CA ASN A 244 -5.99 -53.77 11.60
C ASN A 244 -5.77 -52.28 11.90
N LEU A 245 -5.13 -51.95 13.04
CA LEU A 245 -4.76 -50.58 13.37
C LEU A 245 -3.72 -50.02 12.39
N LEU A 246 -2.72 -50.83 12.02
CA LEU A 246 -1.70 -50.46 11.04
C LEU A 246 -2.33 -50.17 9.67
N GLU A 247 -3.20 -51.06 9.19
CA GLU A 247 -3.91 -50.90 7.91
C GLU A 247 -4.75 -49.61 7.92
N LYS A 248 -5.48 -49.35 9.01
CA LYS A 248 -6.24 -48.11 9.17
C LYS A 248 -5.34 -46.87 9.09
N LYS A 249 -4.17 -46.90 9.75
CA LYS A 249 -3.23 -45.76 9.74
C LYS A 249 -2.56 -45.55 8.39
N ILE A 250 -2.28 -46.62 7.64
CA ILE A 250 -1.78 -46.55 6.26
C ILE A 250 -2.85 -45.93 5.34
N ASN A 251 -4.12 -46.31 5.51
CA ASN A 251 -5.22 -45.73 4.75
C ASN A 251 -5.40 -44.23 5.06
N GLU A 252 -5.36 -43.83 6.34
CA GLU A 252 -5.36 -42.41 6.75
C GLU A 252 -4.19 -41.63 6.09
N ALA A 253 -2.98 -42.20 6.06
CA ALA A 253 -1.83 -41.58 5.40
C ALA A 253 -2.03 -41.44 3.87
N SER A 254 -2.60 -42.46 3.23
CA SER A 254 -2.90 -42.46 1.79
C SER A 254 -3.94 -41.39 1.43
N GLU A 255 -4.98 -41.22 2.26
CA GLU A 255 -5.97 -40.16 2.09
C GLU A 255 -5.34 -38.77 2.21
N PHE A 256 -4.48 -38.54 3.21
CA PHE A 256 -3.75 -37.27 3.33
C PHE A 256 -2.89 -36.98 2.11
N VAL A 257 -2.16 -37.97 1.57
CA VAL A 257 -1.37 -37.79 0.34
C VAL A 257 -2.27 -37.45 -0.86
N ARG A 258 -3.46 -38.05 -0.95
CA ARG A 258 -4.42 -37.77 -2.02
C ARG A 258 -4.99 -36.36 -1.92
N GLU A 259 -5.27 -35.89 -0.72
CA GLU A 259 -5.72 -34.51 -0.47
C GLU A 259 -4.63 -33.49 -0.82
N ILE A 260 -3.38 -33.73 -0.41
CA ILE A 260 -2.23 -32.87 -0.73
C ILE A 260 -2.06 -32.76 -2.25
N ARG A 261 -2.23 -33.84 -3.01
CA ARG A 261 -2.11 -33.82 -4.50
C ARG A 261 -3.22 -33.03 -5.21
N LYS A 262 -4.34 -32.75 -4.54
CA LYS A 262 -5.44 -31.97 -5.12
C LYS A 262 -5.29 -30.46 -4.91
N LEU A 263 -4.38 -30.05 -4.02
CA LEU A 263 -4.02 -28.65 -3.72
C LEU A 263 -2.91 -28.14 -4.64
#